data_AF-A0A0M9E0I5-F1
#
_entry.id   AF-A0A0M9E0I5-F1
#
_cell.length_a   1.000
_cell.length_b   1.000
_cell.length_c   1.000
_cell.angle_alpha   90.00
_cell.angle_beta   90.00
_cell.angle_gamma   90.00
#
_symmetry.space_group_name_H-M   'P 1'
#
loop_
_entity.id
_entity.type
_entity.pdbx_description
1 polymer ?
#
loop_
_entity_poly.entity_id
_entity_poly.type
_entity_poly.pdbx_seq_one_letter_code
_entity_poly.pdbx_strand_id
1 'polypeptide(L)' 'AADQDPEFRKFFYEKILSQLAKQGMAIIVVSHDERYFHHSDQIIKLDHGQIKKM' A
#
# COMPACT_ATOMS: atom_id res chain seq x y z
N ALA A 1 0.22 1.73 -12.53
CA ALA A 1 1.54 1.71 -13.22
C ALA A 1 2.48 0.63 -12.69
N ALA A 2 2.34 0.20 -11.42
CA ALA A 2 3.05 -0.96 -10.87
C ALA A 2 2.37 -2.32 -11.19
N ASP A 3 1.37 -2.34 -12.08
CA ASP A 3 0.35 -3.41 -12.13
C ASP A 3 0.72 -4.62 -13.00
N GLN A 4 1.77 -4.56 -13.82
CA GLN A 4 2.02 -5.63 -14.80
C GLN A 4 3.05 -6.69 -14.40
N ASP A 5 3.85 -6.45 -13.36
CA ASP A 5 4.85 -7.42 -12.90
C ASP A 5 4.60 -7.81 -11.42
N PRO A 6 4.15 -9.06 -11.17
CA PRO A 6 3.98 -9.58 -9.81
C PRO A 6 5.25 -9.52 -8.95
N GLU A 7 6.43 -9.68 -9.56
CA GLU A 7 7.71 -9.62 -8.87
C GLU A 7 8.02 -8.20 -8.42
N PHE A 8 7.80 -7.22 -9.31
CA PHE A 8 7.96 -5.81 -8.96
C PHE A 8 7.01 -5.39 -7.83
N ARG A 9 5.75 -5.84 -7.84
CA ARG A 9 4.81 -5.55 -6.74
C ARG A 9 5.32 -6.10 -5.41
N LYS A 10 5.74 -7.36 -5.38
CA LYS A 10 6.32 -7.95 -4.17
C LYS A 10 7.52 -7.15 -3.68
N PHE A 11 8.43 -6.79 -4.58
CA PHE A 11 9.60 -5.96 -4.24
C PHE A 11 9.19 -4.57 -3.70
N PHE A 12 8.22 -3.91 -4.34
CA PHE A 12 7.72 -2.62 -3.91
C PHE A 12 7.15 -2.67 -2.48
N TYR A 13 6.20 -3.57 -2.22
CA TYR A 13 5.55 -3.67 -0.90
C TYR A 13 6.49 -4.19 0.18
N GLU A 14 7.27 -5.24 -0.10
CA GLU A 14 8.07 -5.91 0.94
C GLU A 14 9.44 -5.26 1.16
N LYS A 15 10.01 -4.57 0.17
CA LYS A 15 11.34 -3.96 0.27
C LYS A 15 11.26 -2.45 0.36
N ILE A 16 10.71 -1.80 -0.67
CA ILE A 16 10.74 -0.33 -0.76
C ILE A 16 9.92 0.28 0.38
N LEU A 17 8.64 -0.06 0.51
CA LEU A 17 7.79 0.52 1.55
C LEU A 17 8.32 0.23 2.96
N SER A 18 8.79 -0.99 3.22
CA SER A 18 9.39 -1.36 4.50
C SER A 18 10.63 -0.52 4.83
N GLN A 19 11.51 -0.27 3.86
CA GLN A 19 12.69 0.58 4.05
C GLN A 19 12.32 2.04 4.34
N LEU A 20 11.39 2.59 3.56
CA LEU A 20 10.90 3.96 3.76
C LEU A 20 10.25 4.12 5.14
N ALA A 21 9.47 3.12 5.59
CA ALA A 21 8.83 3.14 6.89
C ALA A 21 9.86 3.10 8.03
N LYS A 22 10.91 2.29 7.91
CA LYS A 22 12.02 2.25 8.88
C LYS A 22 12.80 3.55 9.00
N GLN A 23 12.76 4.39 7.96
CA GLN A 23 13.35 5.73 7.99
C GLN A 23 12.46 6.76 8.68
N GLY A 24 11.27 6.37 9.16
CA GLY A 24 10.33 7.26 9.85
C GLY A 24 9.55 8.18 8.90
N MET A 25 9.48 7.84 7.61
CA MET A 25 8.72 8.61 6.64
C MET A 25 7.22 8.28 6.70
N ALA A 26 6.39 9.31 6.56
CA ALA A 26 4.97 9.13 6.30
C ALA A 26 4.77 8.68 4.85
N ILE A 27 4.07 7.56 4.66
CA ILE A 27 3.86 6.93 3.36
C ILE A 27 2.37 6.84 3.09
N ILE A 28 1.94 7.28 1.91
CA ILE A 28 0.56 7.11 1.43
C ILE A 28 0.61 6.27 0.16
N VAL A 29 -0.02 5.10 0.19
CA VAL A 29 -0.13 4.19 -0.95
C VAL A 29 -1.58 4.13 -1.40
N VAL A 30 -1.83 4.39 -2.68
CA VAL A 30 -3.14 4.22 -3.31
C VAL A 30 -3.10 2.93 -4.13
N SER A 31 -3.83 1.91 -3.68
CA SER A 31 -3.84 0.60 -4.30
C SER A 31 -5.17 -0.12 -4.10
N HIS A 32 -5.51 -1.00 -5.04
CA HIS A 32 -6.63 -1.94 -4.95
C HIS A 32 -6.17 -3.36 -4.59
N ASP A 33 -4.87 -3.56 -4.34
CA ASP A 33 -4.27 -4.87 -4.11
C ASP A 33 -4.37 -5.29 -2.65
N GLU A 34 -5.51 -5.87 -2.30
CA GLU A 34 -5.87 -6.24 -0.92
C GLU A 34 -4.86 -7.18 -0.26
N ARG A 35 -4.11 -7.95 -1.08
CA ARG A 35 -3.07 -8.88 -0.60
C ARG A 35 -2.03 -8.22 0.29
N TYR A 36 -1.69 -6.95 0.06
CA TYR A 36 -0.62 -6.25 0.79
C TYR A 36 -1.12 -5.26 1.82
N PHE A 37 -2.43 -5.18 2.08
CA PHE A 37 -2.99 -4.26 3.07
C PHE A 37 -2.44 -4.49 4.48
N HIS A 38 -2.04 -5.73 4.79
CA HIS A 38 -1.40 -6.09 6.06
C HIS A 38 -0.02 -5.44 6.28
N HIS A 39 0.60 -4.83 5.26
CA HIS A 39 1.82 -4.05 5.41
C HIS A 39 1.59 -2.60 5.85
N SER A 40 0.34 -2.17 5.97
CA SER A 40 -0.02 -0.81 6.36
C SER A 40 -0.46 -0.72 7.82
N ASP A 41 -0.13 0.39 8.48
CA ASP A 41 -0.62 0.67 9.83
C ASP A 41 -2.11 1.06 9.83
N GLN A 42 -2.58 1.69 8.75
CA GLN A 42 -3.97 2.11 8.57
C GLN A 42 -4.42 1.88 7.13
N ILE A 43 -5.66 1.41 6.98
CA ILE A 43 -6.29 1.23 5.67
C ILE A 43 -7.51 2.14 5.60
N ILE A 44 -7.56 2.98 4.57
CA ILE A 44 -8.70 3.87 4.29
C ILE A 44 -9.36 3.39 3.00
N LYS A 45 -10.61 2.94 3.09
CA LYS A 45 -11.40 2.58 1.92
C LYS A 45 -12.16 3.80 1.40
N LEU A 46 -11.93 4.14 0.14
CA LEU A 46 -12.72 5.15 -0.57
C LEU A 46 -13.75 4.45 -1.43
N ASP A 47 -15.02 4.81 -1.25
CA ASP A 47 -16.15 4.26 -1.99
C ASP A 47 -17.08 5.40 -2.41
N HIS A 48 -17.28 5.57 -3.73
CA HIS A 48 -18.07 6.65 -4.32
C HIS A 48 -17.79 8.05 -3.74
N GLY A 49 -16.51 8.40 -3.55
CA GLY A 49 -16.07 9.70 -3.03
C GLY A 49 -16.23 9.88 -1.52
N GLN A 50 -16.58 8.82 -0.79
CA GLN A 50 -16.70 8.83 0.67
C GLN A 50 -15.70 7.89 1.31
N ILE A 51 -15.20 8.27 2.50
CA ILE A 51 -14.41 7.38 3.34
C ILE A 51 -15.36 6.40 4.02
N LYS A 52 -15.14 5.10 3.80
CA LYS A 52 -15.80 4.03 4.55
C LYS A 52 -14.82 3.38 5.51
N LYS A 53 -15.33 3.03 6.70
CA LYS A 53 -14.61 2.12 7.60
C LYS A 53 -14.59 0.73 6.99
N MET A 54 -13.44 0.07 7.05
CA MET A 54 -13.34 -1.37 6.81
C MET A 54 -13.93 -2.15 7.97
#